data_AF-A0A1G9NCH7-F1
#
_entry.id   AF-A0A1G9NCH7-F1
#
_cell.length_a   1.000
_cell.length_b   1.000
_cell.length_c   1.000
_cell.angle_alpha   90.00
_cell.angle_beta   90.00
_cell.angle_gamma   90.00
#
_symmetry.space_group_name_H-M   'P 1'
#
loop_
_entity.id
_entity.type
_entity.pdbx_description
1 polymer ?
#
loop_
_entity_poly.entity_id
_entity_poly.type
_entity_poly.pdbx_seq_one_letter_code
_entity_poly.pdbx_strand_id
1 'polypeptide(L)'
;MSLNATAHVPTDTPGRYIGRLCKHFAHKLPVSHDETSGRIEFDGGVCLLKAENQGLSLRVESAREETLERLKQVVASHFERFAWQEALQLDWQ
;
A
#
# COMPACT_ATOMS: atom_id res chain seq x y z
N MET A 1 -18.09 3.44 -12.03
CA MET A 1 -16.98 4.34 -11.66
C MET A 1 -16.26 3.69 -10.49
N SER A 2 -14.97 3.42 -10.60
CA SER A 2 -14.16 2.94 -9.47
C SER A 2 -13.57 4.13 -8.75
N LEU A 3 -13.61 4.10 -7.42
CA LEU A 3 -12.98 5.07 -6.54
C LEU A 3 -11.52 4.66 -6.34
N ASN A 4 -10.66 5.65 -6.17
CA ASN A 4 -9.27 5.43 -5.78
C ASN A 4 -8.87 6.45 -4.71
N ALA A 5 -7.87 6.08 -3.93
CA ALA A 5 -7.20 6.97 -2.98
C ALA A 5 -5.70 6.72 -3.08
N THR A 6 -4.91 7.77 -2.92
CA THR A 6 -3.45 7.71 -3.09
C THR A 6 -2.77 8.29 -1.86
N ALA A 7 -1.70 7.65 -1.41
CA ALA A 7 -0.86 8.13 -0.32
C ALA A 7 0.60 8.15 -0.75
N HIS A 8 1.35 9.13 -0.27
CA HIS A 8 2.79 9.24 -0.51
C HIS A 8 3.54 9.23 0.81
N VAL A 9 4.59 8.43 0.88
CA VAL A 9 5.45 8.34 2.06
C VAL A 9 6.89 8.66 1.67
N PRO A 10 7.48 9.74 2.19
CA PRO A 10 8.89 10.02 1.96
C PRO A 10 9.75 8.96 2.67
N THR A 11 10.57 8.24 1.92
CA THR A 11 11.51 7.25 2.47
C THR A 11 12.67 7.06 1.50
N ASP A 12 13.86 6.84 2.02
CA ASP A 12 15.05 6.55 1.22
C ASP A 12 15.06 5.10 0.69
N THR A 13 14.19 4.22 1.20
CA THR A 13 14.19 2.79 0.84
C THR A 13 12.81 2.24 0.45
N PRO A 14 12.12 2.82 -0.55
CA PRO A 14 10.74 2.43 -0.89
C PRO A 14 10.63 0.95 -1.30
N GLY A 15 11.54 0.41 -2.10
CA GLY A 15 11.53 -1.01 -2.51
C GLY A 15 11.58 -1.99 -1.34
N ARG A 16 12.26 -1.63 -0.24
CA ARG A 16 12.32 -2.44 0.98
C ARG A 16 10.94 -2.56 1.64
N TYR A 17 10.18 -1.47 1.67
CA TYR A 17 8.83 -1.43 2.22
C TYR A 17 7.84 -2.18 1.33
N ILE A 18 7.95 -2.04 0.00
CA ILE A 18 7.14 -2.81 -0.97
C ILE A 18 7.31 -4.30 -0.72
N GLY A 19 8.55 -4.81 -0.71
CA GLY A 19 8.80 -6.22 -0.48
C GLY A 19 8.29 -6.72 0.87
N ARG A 20 8.38 -5.91 1.93
CA ARG A 20 7.84 -6.27 3.27
C ARG A 20 6.32 -6.37 3.27
N LEU A 21 5.63 -5.35 2.78
CA LEU A 21 4.17 -5.33 2.70
C LEU A 21 3.67 -6.49 1.81
N CYS A 22 4.23 -6.61 0.62
CA CYS A 22 3.83 -7.64 -0.33
C CYS A 22 4.03 -9.05 0.24
N LYS A 23 5.18 -9.35 0.84
CA LYS A 23 5.40 -10.65 1.51
C LYS A 23 4.43 -10.88 2.66
N HIS A 24 4.11 -9.85 3.45
CA HIS A 24 3.16 -9.97 4.54
C HIS A 24 1.75 -10.32 4.05
N PHE A 25 1.25 -9.63 3.02
CA PHE A 25 -0.07 -9.91 2.47
C PHE A 25 -0.12 -11.20 1.65
N ALA A 26 0.99 -11.62 1.03
CA ALA A 26 1.08 -12.87 0.26
C ALA A 26 0.76 -14.13 1.08
N HIS A 27 0.77 -14.05 2.42
CA HIS A 27 0.32 -15.14 3.28
C HIS A 27 -1.18 -15.42 3.21
N LYS A 28 -2.00 -14.42 2.88
CA LYS A 28 -3.48 -14.54 2.88
C LYS A 28 -4.13 -14.06 1.59
N LEU A 29 -3.43 -13.30 0.77
CA LEU A 29 -3.96 -12.65 -0.42
C LEU A 29 -3.06 -12.90 -1.65
N PRO A 30 -3.62 -12.83 -2.87
CA PRO A 30 -2.81 -12.81 -4.07
C PRO A 30 -1.99 -11.52 -4.14
N VAL A 31 -0.67 -11.67 -4.27
CA VAL A 31 0.25 -10.54 -4.35
C VAL A 31 1.27 -10.78 -5.46
N SER A 32 1.48 -9.75 -6.27
CA SER A 32 2.54 -9.69 -7.27
C SER A 32 3.43 -8.50 -6.95
N HIS A 33 4.74 -8.68 -6.85
CA HIS A 33 5.67 -7.56 -6.61
C HIS A 33 6.98 -7.79 -7.33
N ASP A 34 7.65 -6.67 -7.63
CA ASP A 34 9.00 -6.58 -8.15
C ASP A 34 9.84 -5.68 -7.23
N GLU A 35 11.04 -5.29 -7.69
CA GLU A 35 11.98 -4.47 -6.91
C GLU A 35 11.50 -3.03 -6.67
N THR A 36 10.59 -2.55 -7.51
CA THR A 36 10.12 -1.16 -7.58
C THR A 36 8.60 -1.02 -7.49
N SER A 37 7.84 -2.09 -7.66
CA SER A 37 6.38 -2.04 -7.65
C SER A 37 5.76 -3.26 -6.97
N GLY A 38 4.53 -3.10 -6.50
CA GLY A 38 3.76 -4.13 -5.84
C GLY A 38 2.28 -3.99 -6.14
N ARG A 39 1.58 -5.11 -6.21
CA ARG A 39 0.15 -5.23 -6.44
C ARG A 39 -0.40 -6.27 -5.49
N ILE A 40 -1.37 -5.87 -4.66
CA ILE A 40 -2.05 -6.72 -3.69
C ILE A 40 -3.51 -6.73 -4.05
N GLU A 41 -4.06 -7.92 -4.30
CA GLU A 41 -5.47 -8.10 -4.62
C GLU A 41 -6.27 -8.38 -3.35
N PHE A 42 -7.27 -7.56 -3.10
CA PHE A 42 -8.18 -7.69 -1.97
C PHE A 42 -9.58 -8.07 -2.47
N ASP A 43 -10.39 -8.60 -1.56
CA ASP A 43 -11.80 -8.86 -1.84
C ASP A 43 -12.55 -7.53 -2.02
N GLY A 44 -12.79 -7.16 -3.28
CA GLY A 44 -13.47 -5.93 -3.67
C GLY A 44 -12.56 -4.74 -4.03
N GLY A 45 -11.24 -4.93 -4.12
CA GLY A 45 -10.33 -3.88 -4.57
C GLY A 45 -8.88 -4.31 -4.75
N VAL A 46 -8.01 -3.35 -5.09
CA VAL A 46 -6.58 -3.59 -5.30
C VAL A 46 -5.77 -2.50 -4.61
N CYS A 47 -4.63 -2.86 -4.05
CA CYS A 47 -3.61 -1.91 -3.61
C CYS A 47 -2.39 -2.03 -4.54
N LEU A 48 -1.99 -0.90 -5.10
CA LEU A 48 -0.78 -0.73 -5.88
C LEU A 48 0.24 0.01 -5.02
N LEU A 49 1.47 -0.44 -5.11
CA LEU A 49 2.63 0.10 -4.43
C LEU A 49 3.66 0.44 -5.51
N LYS A 50 4.27 1.61 -5.42
CA LYS A 50 5.26 2.05 -6.41
C LYS A 50 6.36 2.84 -5.74
N ALA A 51 7.60 2.43 -5.98
CA ALA A 51 8.79 3.16 -5.62
C ALA A 51 8.94 4.34 -6.57
N GLU A 52 8.95 5.53 -6.00
CA GLU A 52 9.19 6.79 -6.70
C GLU A 52 10.52 7.37 -6.20
N ASN A 53 11.08 8.31 -6.96
CA ASN A 53 12.38 8.93 -6.61
C ASN A 53 12.38 9.64 -5.24
N GLN A 54 11.21 10.05 -4.74
CA GLN A 54 11.04 10.78 -3.48
C GLN A 54 10.30 9.97 -2.41
N GLY A 55 10.16 8.65 -2.59
CA GLY A 55 9.55 7.77 -1.59
C GLY A 55 8.66 6.67 -2.15
N LEU A 56 7.75 6.18 -1.32
CA LEU A 56 6.81 5.13 -1.65
C LEU A 56 5.44 5.74 -1.93
N SER A 57 4.90 5.50 -3.13
CA SER A 57 3.52 5.81 -3.47
C SER A 57 2.64 4.57 -3.29
N LEU A 58 1.50 4.75 -2.65
CA LEU A 58 0.48 3.72 -2.45
C LEU A 58 -0.82 4.20 -3.08
N ARG A 59 -1.49 3.32 -3.80
CA ARG A 59 -2.78 3.61 -4.43
C ARG A 59 -3.72 2.46 -4.16
N VAL A 60 -4.87 2.74 -3.56
CA VAL A 60 -5.94 1.76 -3.40
C VAL A 60 -7.07 2.09 -4.34
N GLU A 61 -7.66 1.06 -4.95
CA GLU A 61 -8.76 1.19 -5.90
C GLU A 61 -9.87 0.21 -5.54
N SER A 62 -11.11 0.67 -5.58
CA SER A 62 -12.29 -0.10 -5.19
C SER A 62 -13.53 0.39 -5.93
N ALA A 63 -14.51 -0.47 -6.13
CA ALA A 63 -15.82 -0.08 -6.69
C ALA A 63 -16.76 0.57 -5.66
N ARG A 64 -16.49 0.42 -4.36
CA ARG A 64 -17.33 0.93 -3.26
C ARG A 64 -16.50 1.76 -2.28
N GLU A 65 -17.07 2.88 -1.82
CA GLU A 65 -16.42 3.80 -0.88
C GLU A 65 -16.12 3.12 0.46
N GLU A 66 -17.08 2.36 1.00
CA GLU A 66 -16.89 1.57 2.24
C GLU A 66 -15.70 0.60 2.13
N THR A 67 -15.54 -0.04 0.96
CA THR A 67 -14.41 -0.95 0.73
C THR A 67 -13.11 -0.16 0.57
N LEU A 68 -13.14 1.00 -0.09
CA LEU A 68 -11.97 1.87 -0.22
C LEU A 68 -11.46 2.32 1.16
N GLU A 69 -12.33 2.83 2.01
CA GLU A 69 -11.98 3.27 3.38
C GLU A 69 -11.42 2.11 4.21
N ARG A 70 -12.02 0.93 4.11
CA ARG A 70 -11.50 -0.27 4.77
C ARG A 70 -10.10 -0.64 4.26
N LEU A 71 -9.87 -0.59 2.95
CA LEU A 71 -8.56 -0.86 2.36
C LEU A 71 -7.51 0.16 2.81
N LYS A 72 -7.86 1.45 2.83
CA LYS A 72 -6.98 2.52 3.36
C LYS A 72 -6.54 2.20 4.79
N GLN A 73 -7.49 1.85 5.66
CA GLN A 73 -7.19 1.51 7.05
C GLN A 73 -6.36 0.24 7.20
N VAL A 74 -6.67 -0.81 6.43
CA VAL A 74 -5.90 -2.06 6.43
C VAL A 74 -4.47 -1.78 6.00
N VAL A 75 -4.27 -1.12 4.86
CA VAL A 75 -2.93 -0.80 4.36
C VAL A 75 -2.18 0.11 5.34
N ALA A 76 -2.85 1.12 5.90
CA ALA A 76 -2.28 2.02 6.90
C ALA A 76 -1.77 1.27 8.13
N SER A 77 -2.63 0.46 8.77
CA SER A 77 -2.26 -0.27 9.98
C SER A 77 -1.09 -1.24 9.78
N HIS A 78 -1.01 -1.89 8.60
CA HIS A 78 0.10 -2.78 8.29
C HIS A 78 1.38 -2.01 7.97
N PHE A 79 1.27 -0.89 7.24
CA PHE A 79 2.42 -0.03 6.95
C PHE A 79 3.01 0.57 8.22
N GLU A 80 2.18 1.14 9.10
CA GLU A 80 2.62 1.72 10.38
C GLU A 80 3.37 0.70 11.23
N ARG A 81 2.96 -0.57 11.24
CA ARG A 81 3.70 -1.65 11.95
C ARG A 81 5.11 -1.87 11.41
N PHE A 82 5.35 -1.64 10.11
CA PHE A 82 6.68 -1.76 9.51
C PHE A 82 7.47 -0.46 9.55
N ALA A 83 6.77 0.67 9.47
CA ALA A 83 7.34 2.00 9.36
C ALA A 83 7.46 2.71 10.71
N TRP A 84 7.03 2.07 11.81
CA TRP A 84 7.16 2.59 13.18
C TRP A 84 8.60 2.94 13.54
N GLN A 85 9.59 2.27 12.93
CA GLN A 85 11.01 2.58 13.15
C GLN A 85 11.40 3.98 12.63
N GLU A 86 10.73 4.47 11.60
CA GLU A 86 11.00 5.76 10.94
C GLU A 86 9.87 6.78 11.19
N ALA A 87 8.88 6.46 12.02
CA ALA A 87 7.69 7.27 12.31
C ALA A 87 6.94 7.76 11.04
N LEU A 88 6.96 6.96 9.98
CA LEU A 88 6.32 7.32 8.72
C LEU A 88 4.81 7.09 8.81
N GLN A 89 4.04 8.08 8.35
CA GLN A 89 2.58 8.04 8.31
C GLN A 89 2.08 8.06 6.87
N LEU A 90 0.96 7.40 6.64
CA LEU A 90 0.24 7.42 5.37
C LEU A 90 -0.83 8.50 5.39
N ASP A 91 -0.57 9.59 4.66
CA ASP A 91 -1.58 10.61 4.38
C ASP A 91 -2.29 10.26 3.07
N TRP A 92 -3.56 9.87 3.15
CA TRP A 92 -4.36 9.49 2.00
C TRP A 92 -5.12 10.69 1.42
N GLN A 93 -5.03 10.87 0.11
CA GLN A 93 -5.77 11.87 -0.67
C GLN A 93 -6.78 11.22 -1.62
#